data_AF-A0A1Q5TNH6-F1
#
_entry.id   AF-A0A1Q5TNH6-F1
#
_cell.length_a   1.000
_cell.length_b   1.000
_cell.length_c   1.000
_cell.angle_alpha   90.00
_cell.angle_beta   90.00
_cell.angle_gamma   90.00
#
_symmetry.space_group_name_H-M   'P 1'
#
loop_
_entity.id
_entity.type
_entity.pdbx_description
1 polymer ?
#
loop_
_entity_poly.entity_id
_entity_poly.type
_entity_poly.pdbx_seq_one_letter_code
_entity_poly.pdbx_strand_id
1 'polypeptide(L)'
;MADTQHTQTRPKFTVQKTSGSQKPLDLIQTVKISAMYSWQNLLPACGIDIPTKGKHGACPICGGTDRFHFIDDHHHGNWHCRQCDTPNYGDGLDLVARTKGISVIEAAKVVANVLALPLPAPKPAKETYYPTPPIAEKVAALMAQTVAGQSPYLTAKSLPHLDQRLLFDNSTVLTLTALDKKVTGAQIIKPNGEKKFLTGSQKKGAFIAISALEAFPEAVIITEGYVLQHSLPVSYIKVLFWQH
;
A
#
# COMPACT_ATOMS: atom_id res chain seq x y z
N MET A 1 -70.22 0.30 0.82
CA MET A 1 -69.05 -0.43 0.30
C MET A 1 -67.94 0.62 0.23
N ALA A 2 -67.03 0.62 1.20
CA ALA A 2 -66.05 1.69 1.37
C ALA A 2 -64.64 1.15 1.07
N ASP A 3 -63.97 1.82 0.14
CA ASP A 3 -62.58 1.61 -0.25
C ASP A 3 -61.62 1.96 0.91
N THR A 4 -60.73 1.03 1.25
CA THR A 4 -59.65 1.26 2.21
C THR A 4 -58.32 1.38 1.48
N GLN A 5 -57.83 2.61 1.34
CA GLN A 5 -56.49 2.92 0.86
C GLN A 5 -55.46 2.53 1.94
N HIS A 6 -54.49 1.68 1.59
CA HIS A 6 -53.36 1.35 2.45
C HIS A 6 -52.24 2.40 2.25
N THR A 7 -52.22 3.42 3.12
CA THR A 7 -51.13 4.39 3.20
C THR A 7 -49.95 3.77 3.96
N GLN A 8 -48.87 3.41 3.25
CA GLN A 8 -47.61 3.01 3.88
C GLN A 8 -46.83 4.25 4.33
N THR A 9 -46.83 4.49 5.64
CA THR A 9 -46.07 5.57 6.27
C THR A 9 -44.58 5.20 6.30
N ARG A 10 -43.77 5.90 5.50
CA ARG A 10 -42.31 5.85 5.52
C ARG A 10 -41.79 6.31 6.90
N PRO A 11 -40.98 5.52 7.63
CA PRO A 11 -40.41 5.97 8.89
C PRO A 11 -39.44 7.14 8.63
N LYS A 12 -39.69 8.24 9.33
CA LYS A 12 -38.89 9.46 9.31
C LYS A 12 -37.62 9.22 10.12
N PHE A 13 -36.48 9.07 9.43
CA PHE A 13 -35.19 8.93 10.10
C PHE A 13 -34.76 10.27 10.70
N THR A 14 -34.88 10.37 12.03
CA THR A 14 -34.25 11.40 12.83
C THR A 14 -32.74 11.15 12.86
N VAL A 15 -31.98 12.08 12.31
CA VAL A 15 -30.50 12.04 12.27
C VAL A 15 -29.97 12.27 13.67
N GLN A 16 -29.53 11.19 14.33
CA GLN A 16 -28.71 11.30 15.53
C GLN A 16 -27.24 11.43 15.11
N LYS A 17 -26.70 12.62 15.38
CA LYS A 17 -25.29 12.98 15.19
C LYS A 17 -24.45 12.32 16.28
N THR A 18 -23.88 11.16 16.00
CA THR A 18 -22.86 10.56 16.87
C THR A 18 -21.50 10.60 16.18
N SER A 19 -20.68 11.53 16.65
CA SER A 19 -19.26 11.66 16.34
C SER A 19 -18.50 10.44 16.88
N GLY A 20 -18.41 9.39 16.08
CA GLY A 20 -17.57 8.22 16.34
C GLY A 20 -16.79 7.87 15.09
N SER A 21 -15.47 7.74 15.22
CA SER A 21 -14.60 7.19 14.18
C SER A 21 -15.11 5.78 13.81
N GLN A 22 -15.95 5.67 12.78
CA GLN A 22 -16.48 4.38 12.32
C GLN A 22 -15.31 3.46 11.96
N LYS A 23 -15.26 2.29 12.57
CA LYS A 23 -14.24 1.28 12.28
C LYS A 23 -14.56 0.65 10.91
N PRO A 24 -13.57 0.19 10.14
CA PRO A 24 -13.82 -0.43 8.83
C PRO A 24 -14.79 -1.62 8.87
N LEU A 25 -14.82 -2.35 9.99
CA LEU A 25 -15.77 -3.45 10.22
C LEU A 25 -17.22 -2.96 10.35
N ASP A 26 -17.44 -1.80 10.98
CA ASP A 26 -18.76 -1.20 11.16
C ASP A 26 -19.38 -0.82 9.80
N LEU A 27 -18.55 -0.31 8.89
CA LEU A 27 -18.98 0.01 7.52
C LEU A 27 -19.42 -1.25 6.77
N ILE A 28 -18.61 -2.31 6.80
CA ILE A 28 -18.94 -3.58 6.13
C ILE A 28 -20.26 -4.14 6.67
N GLN A 29 -20.44 -4.16 7.99
CA GLN A 29 -21.65 -4.67 8.61
C GLN A 29 -22.87 -3.80 8.27
N THR A 30 -22.72 -2.48 8.32
CA THR A 30 -23.80 -1.54 7.93
C THR A 30 -24.21 -1.76 6.49
N VAL A 31 -23.24 -1.86 5.57
CA VAL A 31 -23.52 -2.12 4.15
C VAL A 31 -24.23 -3.45 3.95
N LYS A 32 -23.77 -4.54 4.58
CA LYS A 32 -24.41 -5.85 4.46
C LYS A 32 -25.85 -5.83 4.94
N ILE A 33 -26.14 -5.15 6.06
CA ILE A 33 -27.49 -5.01 6.62
C ILE A 33 -28.36 -4.13 5.70
N SER A 34 -27.86 -2.96 5.29
CA SER A 34 -28.60 -2.02 4.45
C SER A 34 -28.86 -2.55 3.03
N ALA A 35 -28.00 -3.43 2.52
CA ALA A 35 -28.14 -4.06 1.22
C ALA A 35 -29.09 -5.26 1.22
N MET A 36 -29.52 -5.74 2.40
CA MET A 36 -30.42 -6.90 2.48
C MET A 36 -31.67 -6.67 1.62
N TYR A 37 -32.14 -7.74 0.99
CA TYR A 37 -33.30 -7.74 0.08
C TYR A 37 -33.14 -6.91 -1.21
N SER A 38 -32.00 -6.25 -1.42
CA SER A 38 -31.80 -5.32 -2.54
C SER A 38 -30.77 -5.78 -3.57
N TRP A 39 -30.08 -6.91 -3.32
CA TRP A 39 -28.93 -7.35 -4.11
C TRP A 39 -29.21 -7.56 -5.60
N GLN A 40 -30.39 -8.05 -5.98
CA GLN A 40 -30.80 -8.23 -7.38
C GLN A 40 -30.74 -6.91 -8.18
N ASN A 41 -31.06 -5.78 -7.55
CA ASN A 41 -31.04 -4.45 -8.18
C ASN A 41 -29.70 -3.73 -7.92
N LEU A 42 -29.09 -3.98 -6.77
CA LEU A 42 -27.88 -3.31 -6.30
C LEU A 42 -26.63 -3.75 -7.09
N LEU A 43 -26.52 -5.03 -7.44
CA LEU A 43 -25.39 -5.56 -8.20
C LEU A 43 -25.29 -4.93 -9.61
N PRO A 44 -26.37 -4.86 -10.41
CA PRO A 44 -26.37 -4.11 -11.67
C PRO A 44 -26.00 -2.63 -11.49
N ALA A 45 -26.50 -1.97 -10.44
CA ALA A 45 -26.14 -0.58 -10.14
C ALA A 45 -24.66 -0.41 -9.74
N CYS A 46 -24.00 -1.47 -9.27
CA CYS A 46 -22.55 -1.53 -9.08
C CYS A 46 -21.79 -1.88 -10.37
N GLY A 47 -22.47 -2.03 -11.51
CA GLY A 47 -21.90 -2.45 -12.79
C GLY A 47 -21.59 -3.94 -12.85
N ILE A 48 -22.40 -4.78 -12.20
CA ILE A 48 -22.24 -6.24 -12.18
C ILE A 48 -23.51 -6.87 -12.73
N ASP A 49 -23.42 -7.40 -13.93
CA ASP A 49 -24.53 -8.10 -14.57
C ASP A 49 -24.71 -9.48 -13.95
N ILE A 50 -25.91 -9.74 -13.43
CA ILE A 50 -26.29 -11.03 -12.86
C ILE A 50 -27.58 -11.54 -13.50
N PRO A 51 -27.76 -12.86 -13.64
CA PRO A 51 -29.04 -13.41 -14.04
C PRO A 51 -30.12 -13.10 -12.99
N THR A 52 -31.39 -13.23 -13.40
CA THR A 52 -32.51 -13.20 -12.45
C THR A 52 -32.34 -14.30 -11.40
N LYS A 53 -32.74 -14.03 -10.15
CA LYS A 53 -32.77 -15.03 -9.07
C LYS A 53 -33.31 -16.37 -9.56
N GLY A 54 -32.60 -17.45 -9.22
CA GLY A 54 -32.97 -18.82 -9.58
C GLY A 54 -32.61 -19.23 -11.01
N LYS A 55 -32.05 -18.32 -11.84
CA LYS A 55 -31.59 -18.62 -13.20
C LYS A 55 -30.07 -18.73 -13.26
N HIS A 56 -29.62 -19.52 -14.23
CA HIS A 56 -28.22 -19.66 -14.58
C HIS A 56 -27.79 -18.60 -15.61
N GLY A 57 -26.53 -18.19 -15.55
CA GLY A 57 -25.96 -17.21 -16.49
C GLY A 57 -24.44 -17.20 -16.51
N ALA A 58 -23.89 -16.23 -17.27
CA ALA A 58 -22.47 -15.94 -17.33
C ALA A 58 -21.94 -15.53 -15.94
N CYS A 59 -20.73 -15.95 -15.59
CA CYS A 59 -20.11 -15.55 -14.33
C CYS A 59 -19.45 -14.18 -14.46
N PRO A 60 -19.74 -13.22 -13.57
CA PRO A 60 -19.05 -11.92 -13.57
C PRO A 60 -17.55 -12.03 -13.24
N ILE A 61 -17.13 -13.10 -12.57
CA ILE A 61 -15.75 -13.31 -12.11
C ILE A 61 -14.92 -14.03 -13.18
N CYS A 62 -15.44 -15.11 -13.76
CA CYS A 62 -14.67 -15.98 -14.68
C CYS A 62 -15.31 -16.17 -16.07
N GLY A 63 -16.39 -15.48 -16.39
CA GLY A 63 -17.07 -15.56 -17.69
C GLY A 63 -17.92 -16.82 -17.90
N GLY A 64 -17.96 -17.32 -19.14
CA GLY A 64 -18.82 -18.44 -19.56
C GLY A 64 -20.27 -18.04 -19.84
N THR A 65 -21.17 -19.02 -19.93
CA THR A 65 -22.57 -18.79 -20.38
C THR A 65 -23.64 -19.19 -19.36
N ASP A 66 -23.42 -20.22 -18.54
CA ASP A 66 -24.46 -20.81 -17.66
C ASP A 66 -23.94 -21.25 -16.27
N ARG A 67 -22.68 -20.97 -15.94
CA ARG A 67 -22.01 -21.54 -14.75
C ARG A 67 -22.30 -20.84 -13.44
N PHE A 68 -22.80 -19.61 -13.51
CA PHE A 68 -23.11 -18.77 -12.35
C PHE A 68 -24.59 -18.89 -12.01
N HIS A 69 -24.88 -18.94 -10.71
CA HIS A 69 -26.22 -19.00 -10.17
C HIS A 69 -26.37 -17.94 -9.08
N PHE A 70 -27.30 -17.01 -9.28
CA PHE A 70 -27.71 -16.05 -8.26
C PHE A 70 -28.86 -16.66 -7.44
N ILE A 71 -28.56 -17.06 -6.21
CA ILE A 71 -29.46 -17.83 -5.35
C ILE A 71 -30.25 -16.87 -4.46
N ASP A 72 -29.54 -16.01 -3.73
CA ASP A 72 -30.09 -15.01 -2.81
C ASP A 72 -31.27 -15.49 -1.92
N ASP A 73 -31.18 -16.70 -1.37
CA ASP A 73 -32.24 -17.27 -0.53
C ASP A 73 -32.29 -16.69 0.88
N HIS A 74 -31.14 -16.21 1.37
CA HIS A 74 -31.01 -15.54 2.67
C HIS A 74 -30.91 -14.01 2.55
N HIS A 75 -31.27 -13.44 1.40
CA HIS A 75 -31.29 -11.98 1.17
C HIS A 75 -29.93 -11.27 1.34
N HIS A 76 -28.84 -12.02 1.25
CA HIS A 76 -27.45 -11.54 1.36
C HIS A 76 -26.73 -11.43 0.01
N GLY A 77 -27.44 -11.65 -1.10
CA GLY A 77 -26.87 -11.68 -2.44
C GLY A 77 -26.09 -12.97 -2.71
N ASN A 78 -26.52 -14.08 -2.11
CA ASN A 78 -25.79 -15.34 -2.18
C ASN A 78 -25.69 -15.82 -3.63
N TRP A 79 -24.51 -16.30 -4.00
CA TRP A 79 -24.22 -16.78 -5.34
C TRP A 79 -23.29 -17.98 -5.31
N HIS A 80 -23.31 -18.76 -6.38
CA HIS A 80 -22.40 -19.88 -6.59
C HIS A 80 -21.97 -19.96 -8.05
N CYS A 81 -20.71 -20.29 -8.29
CA CYS A 81 -20.16 -20.57 -9.62
C CYS A 81 -19.53 -21.96 -9.63
N ARG A 82 -19.86 -22.75 -10.66
CA ARG A 82 -19.33 -24.12 -10.82
C ARG A 82 -17.86 -24.21 -11.22
N GLN A 83 -17.23 -23.10 -11.64
CA GLN A 83 -15.85 -23.10 -12.20
C GLN A 83 -14.93 -22.00 -11.64
N CYS A 84 -15.38 -21.16 -10.71
CA CYS A 84 -14.44 -20.26 -10.04
C CYS A 84 -13.50 -21.05 -9.12
N ASP A 85 -12.28 -20.55 -8.94
CA ASP A 85 -11.40 -21.03 -7.87
C ASP A 85 -12.02 -20.78 -6.50
N THR A 86 -11.61 -21.59 -5.52
CA THR A 86 -12.11 -21.53 -4.14
C THR A 86 -11.77 -20.18 -3.48
N PRO A 87 -12.74 -19.49 -2.84
CA PRO A 87 -14.14 -19.90 -2.70
C PRO A 87 -14.91 -19.71 -4.00
N ASN A 88 -15.71 -20.66 -4.42
CA ASN A 88 -16.54 -20.58 -5.64
C ASN A 88 -18.01 -20.21 -5.32
N TYR A 89 -18.25 -19.73 -4.11
CA TYR A 89 -19.51 -19.22 -3.58
C TYR A 89 -19.24 -18.03 -2.68
N GLY A 90 -20.24 -17.19 -2.44
CA GLY A 90 -20.10 -16.01 -1.59
C GLY A 90 -21.40 -15.25 -1.43
N ASP A 91 -21.30 -14.09 -0.76
CA ASP A 91 -22.39 -13.12 -0.65
C ASP A 91 -22.26 -12.00 -1.69
N GLY A 92 -23.24 -11.10 -1.74
CA GLY A 92 -23.27 -10.03 -2.74
C GLY A 92 -22.12 -9.04 -2.59
N LEU A 93 -21.59 -8.83 -1.38
CA LEU A 93 -20.44 -7.96 -1.16
C LEU A 93 -19.15 -8.62 -1.66
N ASP A 94 -18.99 -9.92 -1.40
CA ASP A 94 -17.89 -10.72 -1.94
C ASP A 94 -17.90 -10.71 -3.47
N LEU A 95 -19.09 -10.83 -4.09
CA LEU A 95 -19.23 -10.75 -5.55
C LEU A 95 -18.69 -9.43 -6.10
N VAL A 96 -19.00 -8.31 -5.44
CA VAL A 96 -18.50 -6.98 -5.85
C VAL A 96 -16.98 -6.91 -5.74
N ALA A 97 -16.43 -7.36 -4.61
CA ALA A 97 -14.98 -7.36 -4.38
C ALA A 97 -14.24 -8.16 -5.46
N ARG A 98 -14.73 -9.38 -5.75
CA ARG A 98 -14.07 -10.30 -6.67
C ARG A 98 -14.23 -9.91 -8.14
N THR A 99 -15.41 -9.46 -8.54
CA THR A 99 -15.65 -9.01 -9.92
C THR A 99 -14.77 -7.80 -10.27
N LYS A 100 -14.50 -6.92 -9.30
CA LYS A 100 -13.70 -5.71 -9.50
C LYS A 100 -12.21 -5.86 -9.13
N GLY A 101 -11.80 -6.97 -8.52
CA GLY A 101 -10.43 -7.17 -8.05
C GLY A 101 -9.99 -6.22 -6.93
N ILE A 102 -10.91 -5.83 -6.05
CA ILE A 102 -10.68 -4.86 -4.96
C ILE A 102 -10.86 -5.49 -3.58
N SER A 103 -10.40 -4.82 -2.53
CA SER A 103 -10.60 -5.29 -1.15
C SER A 103 -12.08 -5.25 -0.73
N VAL A 104 -12.47 -6.06 0.25
CA VAL A 104 -13.83 -6.09 0.80
C VAL A 104 -14.27 -4.72 1.34
N ILE A 105 -13.34 -3.95 1.91
CA ILE A 105 -13.62 -2.59 2.40
C ILE A 105 -13.91 -1.63 1.24
N GLU A 106 -13.17 -1.72 0.14
CA GLU A 106 -13.41 -0.91 -1.06
C GLU A 106 -14.73 -1.29 -1.73
N ALA A 107 -15.03 -2.59 -1.82
CA ALA A 107 -16.33 -3.06 -2.27
C ALA A 107 -17.47 -2.49 -1.40
N ALA A 108 -17.29 -2.45 -0.07
CA ALA A 108 -18.28 -1.87 0.84
C ALA A 108 -18.49 -0.38 0.56
N LYS A 109 -17.44 0.38 0.23
CA LYS A 109 -17.56 1.78 -0.18
C LYS A 109 -18.32 1.95 -1.50
N VAL A 110 -18.06 1.09 -2.48
CA VAL A 110 -18.81 1.08 -3.76
C VAL A 110 -20.29 0.86 -3.51
N VAL A 111 -20.64 -0.15 -2.72
CA VAL A 111 -22.04 -0.47 -2.41
C VAL A 111 -22.69 0.64 -1.58
N ALA A 112 -21.98 1.18 -0.58
CA ALA A 112 -22.48 2.30 0.23
C ALA A 112 -22.77 3.56 -0.60
N ASN A 113 -21.96 3.88 -1.61
CA ASN A 113 -22.23 4.99 -2.53
C ASN A 113 -23.54 4.77 -3.29
N VAL A 114 -23.77 3.56 -3.81
CA VAL A 114 -25.02 3.23 -4.53
C VAL A 114 -26.23 3.28 -3.59
N LEU A 115 -26.07 2.84 -2.34
CA LEU A 115 -27.11 2.94 -1.30
C LEU A 115 -27.29 4.34 -0.72
N ALA A 116 -26.49 5.33 -1.16
CA ALA A 116 -26.44 6.68 -0.59
C ALA A 116 -26.24 6.69 0.94
N LEU A 117 -25.51 5.70 1.47
CA LEU A 117 -25.17 5.65 2.88
C LEU A 117 -24.11 6.73 3.20
N PRO A 118 -24.17 7.35 4.39
CA PRO A 118 -23.12 8.27 4.81
C PRO A 118 -21.83 7.49 4.93
N LEU A 119 -20.93 7.68 3.96
CA LEU A 119 -19.59 7.15 4.08
C LEU A 119 -18.86 7.90 5.19
N PRO A 120 -18.03 7.21 5.99
CA PRO A 120 -17.10 7.90 6.85
C PRO A 120 -16.30 8.84 5.95
N ALA A 121 -16.34 10.13 6.25
CA ALA A 121 -15.52 11.11 5.56
C ALA A 121 -14.10 10.54 5.49
N PRO A 122 -13.44 10.58 4.32
CA PRO A 122 -12.06 10.15 4.23
C PRO A 122 -11.35 10.90 5.35
N LYS A 123 -10.92 10.15 6.37
CA LYS A 123 -10.07 10.73 7.39
C LYS A 123 -8.94 11.34 6.57
N PRO A 124 -8.63 12.64 6.71
CA PRO A 124 -7.38 13.14 6.14
C PRO A 124 -6.36 12.12 6.59
N ALA A 125 -5.58 11.57 5.65
CA ALA A 125 -4.63 10.50 5.95
C ALA A 125 -3.99 10.89 7.28
N LYS A 126 -4.37 10.19 8.35
CA LYS A 126 -3.77 10.45 9.64
C LYS A 126 -2.37 9.96 9.37
N GLU A 127 -1.48 10.90 9.01
CA GLU A 127 -0.11 10.84 9.47
C GLU A 127 -0.27 10.45 10.93
N THR A 128 -0.04 9.18 11.21
CA THR A 128 0.11 8.73 12.56
C THR A 128 1.28 9.55 13.06
N TYR A 129 0.98 10.65 13.75
CA TYR A 129 1.91 11.46 14.50
C TYR A 129 2.33 10.63 15.72
N TYR A 130 2.99 9.52 15.45
CA TYR A 130 4.14 9.18 16.26
C TYR A 130 5.17 10.24 15.88
N PRO A 131 5.80 10.94 16.84
CA PRO A 131 6.99 11.72 16.54
C PRO A 131 7.93 10.75 15.82
N THR A 132 7.99 10.88 14.50
CA THR A 132 8.87 10.03 13.73
C THR A 132 10.24 10.56 14.09
N PRO A 133 11.11 9.76 14.73
CA PRO A 133 12.42 10.25 15.12
C PRO A 133 13.07 10.87 13.87
N PRO A 134 13.67 12.07 14.00
CA PRO A 134 14.38 12.72 12.91
C PRO A 134 15.19 11.71 12.11
N ILE A 135 15.24 11.85 10.79
CA ILE A 135 15.93 10.88 9.91
C ILE A 135 17.36 10.59 10.38
N ALA A 136 18.04 11.61 10.94
CA ALA A 136 19.36 11.47 11.54
C ALA A 136 19.41 10.46 12.70
N GLU A 137 18.40 10.44 13.59
CA GLU A 137 18.32 9.49 14.70
C GLU A 137 18.07 8.07 14.19
N LYS A 138 17.21 7.90 13.19
CA LYS A 138 16.97 6.58 12.56
C LYS A 138 18.25 6.03 11.93
N VAL A 139 18.99 6.88 11.22
CA VAL A 139 20.26 6.51 10.63
C VAL A 139 21.29 6.19 11.71
N ALA A 140 21.37 6.98 12.78
CA ALA A 140 22.27 6.71 13.91
C ALA A 140 21.96 5.35 14.57
N ALA A 141 20.69 5.05 14.82
CA ALA A 141 20.25 3.77 15.37
C ALA A 141 20.55 2.59 14.43
N LEU A 142 20.44 2.79 13.11
CA LEU A 142 20.84 1.79 12.11
C LEU A 142 22.36 1.59 12.12
N MET A 143 23.14 2.67 12.14
CA MET A 143 24.60 2.62 12.15
C MET A 143 25.16 2.01 13.44
N ALA A 144 24.48 2.17 14.58
CA ALA A 144 24.83 1.51 15.84
C ALA A 144 24.74 -0.02 15.77
N GLN A 145 23.92 -0.57 14.87
CA GLN A 145 23.78 -2.00 14.63
C GLN A 145 24.80 -2.56 13.63
N THR A 146 25.68 -1.70 13.10
CA THR A 146 26.66 -2.11 12.09
C THR A 146 28.02 -2.39 12.69
N VAL A 147 28.76 -3.31 12.05
CA VAL A 147 30.17 -3.60 12.31
C VAL A 147 31.02 -3.19 11.12
N ALA A 148 32.29 -2.89 11.36
CA ALA A 148 33.26 -2.70 10.28
C ALA A 148 33.52 -4.05 9.58
N GLY A 149 33.46 -4.08 8.26
CA GLY A 149 33.72 -5.28 7.48
C GLY A 149 33.71 -5.05 5.98
N GLN A 150 33.79 -6.15 5.22
CA GLN A 150 33.81 -6.13 3.76
C GLN A 150 32.49 -6.66 3.19
N SER A 151 31.80 -5.85 2.38
CA SER A 151 30.56 -6.26 1.74
C SER A 151 30.81 -7.31 0.65
N PRO A 152 30.16 -8.48 0.70
CA PRO A 152 30.26 -9.48 -0.36
C PRO A 152 29.88 -8.92 -1.74
N TYR A 153 28.86 -8.06 -1.79
CA TYR A 153 28.39 -7.43 -3.02
C TYR A 153 29.44 -6.49 -3.62
N LEU A 154 30.08 -5.66 -2.80
CA LEU A 154 31.04 -4.68 -3.27
C LEU A 154 32.39 -5.33 -3.60
N THR A 155 32.78 -6.36 -2.86
CA THR A 155 33.92 -7.22 -3.20
C THR A 155 33.71 -7.88 -4.58
N ALA A 156 32.53 -8.41 -4.86
CA ALA A 156 32.18 -8.95 -6.19
C ALA A 156 32.17 -7.89 -7.30
N LYS A 157 32.00 -6.61 -6.95
CA LYS A 157 32.09 -5.46 -7.87
C LYS A 157 33.50 -4.88 -7.98
N SER A 158 34.52 -5.61 -7.51
CA SER A 158 35.93 -5.22 -7.63
C SER A 158 36.26 -3.95 -6.84
N LEU A 159 35.62 -3.73 -5.69
CA LEU A 159 35.87 -2.56 -4.84
C LEU A 159 36.71 -2.96 -3.62
N PRO A 160 38.02 -2.68 -3.60
CA PRO A 160 38.86 -3.00 -2.46
C PRO A 160 38.66 -2.05 -1.28
N HIS A 161 38.63 -2.65 -0.09
CA HIS A 161 39.22 -2.11 1.15
C HIS A 161 38.73 -0.75 1.64
N LEU A 162 37.40 -0.54 1.73
CA LEU A 162 36.88 0.36 2.76
C LEU A 162 36.26 -0.48 3.87
N ASP A 163 36.56 -0.14 5.12
CA ASP A 163 35.89 -0.66 6.31
C ASP A 163 34.43 -0.17 6.30
N GLN A 164 33.61 -0.91 5.56
CA GLN A 164 32.21 -0.60 5.36
C GLN A 164 31.42 -0.98 6.61
N ARG A 165 30.31 -0.27 6.78
CA ARG A 165 29.40 -0.51 7.90
C ARG A 165 28.37 -1.55 7.46
N LEU A 166 28.52 -2.76 7.98
CA LEU A 166 27.70 -3.91 7.65
C LEU A 166 26.72 -4.25 8.77
N LEU A 167 25.48 -4.54 8.40
CA LEU A 167 24.51 -5.19 9.29
C LEU A 167 24.83 -6.68 9.44
N PHE A 168 24.16 -7.33 10.39
CA PHE A 168 24.35 -8.76 10.68
C PHE A 168 24.05 -9.69 9.48
N ASP A 169 23.17 -9.27 8.57
CA ASP A 169 22.84 -9.98 7.33
C ASP A 169 23.83 -9.70 6.18
N ASN A 170 24.98 -9.06 6.47
CA ASN A 170 25.98 -8.58 5.52
C ASN A 170 25.47 -7.48 4.56
N SER A 171 24.32 -6.86 4.84
CA SER A 171 23.88 -5.68 4.11
C SER A 171 24.78 -4.48 4.43
N THR A 172 25.19 -3.75 3.41
CA THR A 172 25.99 -2.53 3.54
C THR A 172 25.11 -1.32 3.76
N VAL A 173 25.43 -0.51 4.77
CA VAL A 173 24.73 0.75 5.05
C VAL A 173 25.61 1.92 4.62
N LEU A 174 25.05 2.79 3.78
CA LEU A 174 25.68 3.97 3.22
C LEU A 174 24.92 5.22 3.66
N THR A 175 25.57 6.08 4.44
CA THR A 175 24.93 7.31 4.95
C THR A 175 24.82 8.36 3.85
N LEU A 176 23.66 9.01 3.75
CA LEU A 176 23.43 10.20 2.93
C LEU A 176 23.62 11.45 3.79
N THR A 177 24.40 12.39 3.27
CA THR A 177 24.77 13.64 3.95
C THR A 177 24.55 14.83 3.01
N ALA A 178 24.05 15.95 3.50
CA ALA A 178 24.00 17.21 2.76
C ALA A 178 25.33 17.98 2.88
N LEU A 179 25.49 19.07 2.11
CA LEU A 179 26.71 19.89 2.11
C LEU A 179 27.00 20.54 3.47
N ASP A 180 25.96 20.79 4.27
CA ASP A 180 26.05 21.27 5.66
C ASP A 180 26.47 20.17 6.65
N LYS A 181 26.88 18.99 6.17
CA LYS A 181 27.24 17.80 6.94
C LYS A 181 26.08 17.16 7.71
N LYS A 182 24.83 17.56 7.45
CA LYS A 182 23.66 16.95 8.07
C LYS A 182 23.33 15.61 7.44
N VAL A 183 23.11 14.59 8.28
CA VAL A 183 22.61 13.28 7.83
C VAL A 183 21.15 13.41 7.38
N THR A 184 20.91 13.06 6.12
CA THR A 184 19.61 13.20 5.45
C THR A 184 18.97 11.85 5.12
N GLY A 185 19.69 10.73 5.33
CA GLY A 185 19.18 9.40 5.07
C GLY A 185 20.25 8.32 5.06
N ALA A 186 19.87 7.13 4.61
CA ALA A 186 20.80 6.04 4.34
C ALA A 186 20.31 5.17 3.16
N GLN A 187 21.25 4.58 2.44
CA GLN A 187 21.02 3.54 1.45
C GLN A 187 21.55 2.21 1.97
N ILE A 188 20.75 1.16 1.86
CA ILE A 188 21.08 -0.21 2.26
C ILE A 188 21.26 -1.03 0.99
N ILE A 189 22.38 -1.74 0.87
CA ILE A 189 22.69 -2.64 -0.23
C ILE A 189 22.81 -4.05 0.32
N LYS A 190 21.90 -4.94 -0.08
CA LYS A 190 21.92 -6.35 0.32
C LYS A 190 23.03 -7.12 -0.41
N PRO A 191 23.46 -8.29 0.11
CA PRO A 191 24.44 -9.13 -0.58
C PRO A 191 24.03 -9.55 -2.00
N ASN A 192 22.73 -9.70 -2.27
CA ASN A 192 22.20 -10.01 -3.60
C ASN A 192 22.18 -8.81 -4.57
N GLY A 193 22.59 -7.62 -4.11
CA GLY A 193 22.62 -6.39 -4.90
C GLY A 193 21.32 -5.58 -4.91
N GLU A 194 20.28 -6.01 -4.19
CA GLU A 194 19.10 -5.18 -3.97
C GLU A 194 19.48 -3.92 -3.19
N LYS A 195 19.10 -2.75 -3.71
CA LYS A 195 19.40 -1.44 -3.10
C LYS A 195 18.10 -0.78 -2.65
N LYS A 196 18.04 -0.36 -1.39
CA LYS A 196 16.85 0.30 -0.82
C LYS A 196 17.27 1.49 0.03
N PHE A 197 16.51 2.58 -0.04
CA PHE A 197 16.71 3.71 0.87
C PHE A 197 15.92 3.51 2.16
N LEU A 198 16.49 3.96 3.27
CA LEU A 198 15.79 4.02 4.56
C LEU A 198 14.57 4.95 4.42
N THR A 199 13.40 4.51 4.89
CA THR A 199 12.16 5.27 4.77
C THR A 199 12.28 6.66 5.41
N GLY A 200 11.97 7.70 4.64
CA GLY A 200 12.11 9.11 5.04
C GLY A 200 13.46 9.74 4.65
N SER A 201 14.32 9.03 3.92
CA SER A 201 15.57 9.60 3.40
C SER A 201 15.31 10.68 2.35
N GLN A 202 15.95 11.84 2.49
CA GLN A 202 15.99 12.89 1.48
C GLN A 202 17.17 12.66 0.53
N LYS A 203 16.88 12.49 -0.77
CA LYS A 203 17.91 12.27 -1.80
C LYS A 203 18.40 13.58 -2.44
N LYS A 204 17.48 14.52 -2.66
CA LYS A 204 17.79 15.80 -3.33
C LYS A 204 18.71 16.64 -2.46
N GLY A 205 19.89 16.98 -3.00
CA GLY A 205 20.92 17.76 -2.29
C GLY A 205 21.76 16.94 -1.31
N ALA A 206 21.62 15.61 -1.32
CA ALA A 206 22.36 14.71 -0.46
C ALA A 206 23.32 13.84 -1.27
N PHE A 207 24.39 13.39 -0.62
CA PHE A 207 25.40 12.53 -1.22
C PHE A 207 25.93 11.49 -0.24
N ILE A 208 26.49 10.42 -0.77
CA ILE A 208 27.24 9.43 0.01
C ILE A 208 28.72 9.77 -0.15
N ALA A 209 29.36 10.12 0.97
CA ALA A 209 30.79 10.38 1.01
C ALA A 209 31.54 9.06 1.22
N ILE A 210 32.53 8.79 0.37
CA ILE A 210 33.38 7.60 0.49
C ILE A 210 34.55 7.86 1.46
N SER A 211 35.00 9.10 1.55
CA SER A 211 36.06 9.58 2.45
C SER A 211 35.60 10.82 3.21
N ALA A 212 36.35 11.19 4.25
CA ALA A 212 36.06 12.41 5.00
C ALA A 212 36.13 13.64 4.08
N LEU A 213 35.13 14.53 4.20
CA LEU A 213 35.10 15.77 3.44
C LEU A 213 36.07 16.79 4.08
N GLU A 214 37.26 16.94 3.52
CA GLU A 214 38.22 17.99 3.88
C GLU A 214 37.68 19.38 3.51
N ALA A 215 38.16 20.42 4.21
CA ALA A 215 37.70 21.79 3.99
C ALA A 215 38.09 22.36 2.62
N PHE A 216 39.21 21.90 2.06
CA PHE A 216 39.78 22.40 0.80
C PHE A 216 40.34 21.25 -0.04
N PRO A 217 39.50 20.41 -0.66
CA PRO A 217 39.99 19.38 -1.57
C PRO A 217 40.66 20.00 -2.79
N GLU A 218 41.79 19.44 -3.23
CA GLU A 218 42.40 19.77 -4.52
C GLU A 218 41.48 19.38 -5.70
N ALA A 219 40.68 18.32 -5.54
CA ALA A 219 39.70 17.88 -6.53
C ALA A 219 38.57 17.05 -5.91
N VAL A 220 37.36 17.19 -6.47
CA VAL A 220 36.17 16.41 -6.10
C VAL A 220 35.72 15.59 -7.30
N ILE A 221 35.46 14.31 -7.08
CA ILE A 221 34.99 13.40 -8.14
C ILE A 221 33.55 13.00 -7.83
N ILE A 222 32.67 13.22 -8.80
CA ILE A 222 31.25 12.87 -8.71
C ILE A 222 30.98 11.73 -9.68
N THR A 223 30.36 10.65 -9.20
CA THR A 223 30.01 9.49 -10.02
C THR A 223 28.53 9.16 -9.90
N GLU A 224 27.96 8.58 -10.95
CA GLU A 224 26.59 8.07 -10.94
C GLU A 224 26.56 6.70 -10.24
N GLY A 225 26.27 6.72 -8.95
CA GLY A 225 26.13 5.51 -8.13
C GLY A 225 27.41 4.99 -7.48
N TYR A 226 27.22 4.08 -6.52
CA TYR A 226 28.25 3.61 -5.58
C TYR A 226 29.30 2.66 -6.16
N VAL A 227 29.46 2.55 -7.49
CA VAL A 227 30.43 1.63 -8.11
C VAL A 227 31.65 2.43 -8.58
N LEU A 228 32.79 2.23 -7.94
CA LEU A 228 34.06 2.86 -8.34
C LEU A 228 34.69 2.10 -9.50
N GLN A 229 35.02 2.81 -10.57
CA GLN A 229 35.87 2.29 -11.63
C GLN A 229 37.36 2.45 -11.20
N HIS A 230 38.15 1.39 -11.42
CA HIS A 230 39.52 1.19 -10.94
C HIS A 230 40.61 2.10 -11.56
N SER A 231 40.58 3.42 -11.38
CA SER A 231 41.67 4.25 -11.95
C SER A 231 42.03 5.56 -11.27
N LEU A 232 41.63 5.81 -10.02
CA LEU A 232 41.88 7.13 -9.40
C LEU A 232 42.58 7.04 -8.04
N PRO A 233 43.64 7.87 -7.77
CA PRO A 233 44.40 7.86 -6.52
C PRO A 233 43.56 8.11 -5.26
N VAL A 234 44.16 7.84 -4.10
CA VAL A 234 43.52 7.81 -2.77
C VAL A 234 43.18 9.21 -2.20
N SER A 235 43.63 10.29 -2.83
CA SER A 235 43.51 11.69 -2.35
C SER A 235 42.24 12.45 -2.79
N TYR A 236 41.20 11.75 -3.25
CA TYR A 236 40.00 12.41 -3.80
C TYR A 236 38.76 12.21 -2.93
N ILE A 237 38.05 13.31 -2.67
CA ILE A 237 36.73 13.27 -2.04
C ILE A 237 35.72 12.87 -3.12
N LYS A 238 35.09 11.71 -2.93
CA LYS A 238 34.08 11.18 -3.84
C LYS A 238 32.69 11.45 -3.26
N VAL A 239 31.93 12.25 -4.00
CA VAL A 239 30.59 12.72 -3.61
C VAL A 239 29.60 12.09 -4.57
N LEU A 240 28.79 11.16 -4.08
CA LEU A 240 27.79 10.48 -4.90
C LEU A 240 26.52 11.30 -4.97
N PHE A 241 26.20 11.87 -6.13
CA PHE A 241 24.93 12.58 -6.35
C PHE A 241 23.98 11.68 -7.15
N TRP A 242 22.71 11.60 -6.77
CA TRP A 242 21.68 11.06 -7.67
C TRP A 242 20.57 12.11 -7.85
N GLN A 243 20.51 12.68 -9.05
CA GLN A 243 19.34 13.43 -9.54
C GLN A 243 18.42 12.44 -10.24
N HIS A 244 17.20 12.32 -9.73
CA HIS A 244 15.95 12.53 -10.46
C HIS A 244 14.81 12.65 -9.45
#